data_AF-A0A532TSR1-F1
#
_entry.id   AF-A0A532TSR1-F1
#
_cell.length_a   1.000
_cell.length_b   1.000
_cell.length_c   1.000
_cell.angle_alpha   90.00
_cell.angle_beta   90.00
_cell.angle_gamma   90.00
#
_symmetry.space_group_name_H-M   'P 1'
#
loop_
_entity.id
_entity.type
_entity.pdbx_description
1 polymer ?
#
loop_
_entity_poly.entity_id
_entity_poly.type
_entity_poly.pdbx_seq_one_letter_code
_entity_poly.pdbx_strand_id
1 'polypeptide(L)'
;VEQINIDENVDITTFIQSLGNTGFNAKRLAVACEIYKEMIRNEDCVKFFGLAGALVPAGMQKVIHDFIEEGFIDILVTTGASLTHDIAETLGFHHLQ
;
A
#
# COMPACT_ATOMS: atom_id res chain seq x y z
N VAL A 1 -8.87 3.79 -23.51
CA VAL A 1 -8.64 5.00 -22.70
C VAL A 1 -9.98 5.70 -22.61
N GLU A 2 -10.51 5.80 -21.40
CA GLU A 2 -11.83 6.39 -21.11
C GLU A 2 -11.66 7.62 -20.22
N GLN A 3 -12.62 8.56 -20.29
CA GLN A 3 -12.65 9.73 -19.40
C GLN A 3 -13.18 9.30 -18.02
N ILE A 4 -12.51 9.73 -16.95
CA ILE A 4 -12.99 9.48 -15.58
C ILE A 4 -14.16 10.42 -15.31
N ASN A 5 -15.26 9.87 -14.77
CA ASN A 5 -16.32 10.65 -14.16
C ASN A 5 -16.29 10.44 -12.64
N ILE A 6 -16.20 11.53 -11.86
CA ILE A 6 -16.24 11.49 -10.40
C ILE A 6 -17.47 12.28 -9.98
N ASP A 7 -18.38 11.61 -9.28
CA ASP A 7 -19.52 12.22 -8.63
C ASP A 7 -19.58 11.81 -7.14
N GLU A 8 -20.49 12.41 -6.40
CA GLU A 8 -20.66 12.24 -4.96
C GLU A 8 -20.99 10.80 -4.52
N ASN A 9 -21.41 9.93 -5.44
CA ASN A 9 -21.78 8.54 -5.14
C ASN A 9 -20.67 7.54 -5.44
N VAL A 10 -19.53 7.97 -6.00
CA VAL A 10 -18.44 7.07 -6.36
C VAL A 10 -17.61 6.70 -5.13
N ASP A 11 -17.63 5.43 -4.75
CA ASP A 11 -16.75 4.91 -3.70
C ASP A 11 -15.31 4.71 -4.21
N ILE A 12 -14.36 4.65 -3.26
CA ILE A 12 -12.93 4.57 -3.56
C ILE A 12 -12.54 3.32 -4.36
N THR A 13 -13.22 2.20 -4.14
CA THR A 13 -12.98 0.93 -4.82
C THR A 13 -13.39 1.03 -6.28
N THR A 14 -14.59 1.54 -6.52
CA THR A 14 -15.11 1.83 -7.87
C THR A 14 -14.21 2.82 -8.60
N PHE A 15 -13.75 3.86 -7.91
CA PHE A 15 -12.80 4.82 -8.46
C PHE A 15 -11.48 4.15 -8.89
N ILE A 16 -10.83 3.39 -8.00
CA ILE A 16 -9.56 2.70 -8.31
C ILE A 16 -9.74 1.74 -9.48
N GLN A 17 -10.84 1.01 -9.56
CA GLN A 17 -11.13 0.11 -10.69
C GLN A 17 -11.25 0.88 -12.01
N SER A 18 -11.94 2.03 -12.01
CA SER A 18 -12.07 2.87 -13.20
C SER A 18 -10.72 3.36 -13.75
N LEU A 19 -9.69 3.52 -12.88
CA LEU A 19 -8.35 3.91 -13.31
C LEU A 19 -7.73 2.89 -14.27
N GLY A 20 -8.16 1.62 -14.26
CA GLY A 20 -7.73 0.57 -15.18
C GLY A 20 -8.00 0.88 -16.66
N ASN A 21 -9.01 1.70 -16.94
CA ASN A 21 -9.38 2.14 -18.28
C ASN A 21 -8.62 3.39 -18.75
N THR A 22 -7.73 3.93 -17.90
CA THR A 22 -6.95 5.15 -18.17
C THR A 22 -5.53 4.82 -18.65
N GLY A 23 -4.63 5.80 -18.64
CA GLY A 23 -3.23 5.63 -19.08
C GLY A 23 -2.22 5.71 -17.92
N PHE A 24 -0.96 5.39 -18.23
CA PHE A 24 0.20 5.62 -17.35
C PHE A 24 0.04 4.97 -15.95
N ASN A 25 0.45 5.69 -14.89
CA ASN A 25 0.49 5.16 -13.53
C ASN A 25 -0.88 4.90 -12.93
N ALA A 26 -1.93 5.61 -13.37
CA ALA A 26 -3.30 5.36 -12.92
C ALA A 26 -3.75 3.93 -13.29
N LYS A 27 -3.53 3.51 -14.55
CA LYS A 27 -3.78 2.13 -14.97
C LYS A 27 -2.92 1.12 -14.20
N ARG A 28 -1.64 1.44 -13.97
CA ARG A 28 -0.73 0.55 -13.22
C ARG A 28 -1.19 0.35 -11.77
N LEU A 29 -1.70 1.40 -11.13
CA LEU A 29 -2.25 1.32 -9.78
C LEU A 29 -3.47 0.40 -9.73
N ALA A 30 -4.45 0.57 -10.62
CA ALA A 30 -5.62 -0.30 -10.69
C ALA A 30 -5.24 -1.77 -10.86
N VAL A 31 -4.32 -2.05 -11.81
CA VAL A 31 -3.84 -3.40 -12.06
C VAL A 31 -3.11 -3.97 -10.83
N ALA A 32 -2.29 -3.17 -10.14
CA ALA A 32 -1.61 -3.62 -8.92
C ALA A 32 -2.61 -3.97 -7.80
N CYS A 33 -3.65 -3.17 -7.61
CA CYS A 33 -4.71 -3.45 -6.65
C CYS A 33 -5.46 -4.75 -6.98
N GLU A 34 -5.77 -5.00 -8.25
CA GLU A 34 -6.43 -6.24 -8.67
C GLU A 34 -5.53 -7.48 -8.45
N ILE A 35 -4.25 -7.41 -8.83
CA ILE A 35 -3.28 -8.49 -8.60
C ILE A 35 -3.17 -8.78 -7.09
N TYR A 36 -3.02 -7.75 -6.27
CA TYR A 36 -2.87 -7.95 -4.83
C TYR A 36 -4.15 -8.49 -4.17
N LYS A 37 -5.34 -8.08 -4.66
CA LYS A 37 -6.61 -8.65 -4.23
C LYS A 37 -6.72 -10.14 -4.57
N GLU A 38 -6.23 -10.57 -5.73
CA GLU A 38 -6.14 -11.99 -6.09
C GLU A 38 -5.18 -12.75 -5.18
N MET A 39 -4.02 -12.16 -4.85
CA MET A 39 -3.07 -12.74 -3.91
C MET A 39 -3.68 -12.93 -2.51
N ILE A 40 -4.41 -11.94 -1.99
CA ILE A 40 -5.07 -12.01 -0.68
C ILE A 40 -6.15 -13.11 -0.65
N ARG A 41 -6.90 -13.29 -1.75
CA ARG A 41 -7.97 -14.30 -1.83
C ARG A 41 -7.48 -15.73 -1.96
N ASN A 42 -6.21 -15.91 -2.32
CA ASN A 42 -5.61 -17.23 -2.49
C ASN A 42 -4.89 -17.65 -1.20
N GLU A 43 -5.48 -18.61 -0.47
CA GLU A 43 -4.94 -19.12 0.80
C GLU A 43 -3.56 -19.78 0.64
N ASP A 44 -3.23 -20.30 -0.54
CA ASP A 44 -1.93 -20.91 -0.84
C ASP A 44 -0.87 -19.85 -1.23
N CYS A 45 -1.23 -18.57 -1.32
CA CYS A 45 -0.33 -17.49 -1.73
C CYS A 45 0.40 -16.88 -0.53
N VAL A 46 1.71 -17.08 -0.47
CA VAL A 46 2.59 -16.41 0.49
C VAL A 46 2.93 -14.99 0.01
N LYS A 47 2.58 -14.00 0.82
CA LYS A 47 2.62 -12.55 0.54
C LYS A 47 3.91 -11.95 1.08
N PHE A 48 4.96 -12.00 0.25
CA PHE A 48 6.22 -11.30 0.50
C PHE A 48 6.07 -9.81 0.21
N PHE A 49 6.40 -8.97 1.19
CA PHE A 49 6.37 -7.51 1.07
C PHE A 49 7.77 -6.93 1.18
N GLY A 50 8.29 -6.39 0.08
CA GLY A 50 9.58 -5.72 0.03
C GLY A 50 9.43 -4.22 0.28
N LEU A 51 10.01 -3.71 1.37
CA LEU A 51 9.92 -2.33 1.80
C LEU A 51 11.31 -1.67 1.80
N ALA A 52 11.52 -0.68 0.93
CA ALA A 52 12.73 0.14 0.92
C ALA A 52 12.40 1.63 0.82
N GLY A 53 13.33 2.47 1.28
CA GLY A 53 13.18 3.92 1.25
C GLY A 53 12.47 4.49 2.48
N ALA A 54 12.07 5.76 2.36
CA ALA A 54 11.63 6.61 3.47
C ALA A 54 10.12 6.50 3.75
N LEU A 55 9.54 5.29 3.69
CA LEU A 55 8.09 5.11 3.87
C LEU A 55 7.62 5.35 5.30
N VAL A 56 8.36 4.86 6.30
CA VAL A 56 8.10 5.15 7.73
C VAL A 56 8.14 6.66 8.01
N PRO A 57 9.24 7.38 7.72
CA PRO A 57 9.28 8.83 7.97
C PRO A 57 8.33 9.64 7.08
N ALA A 58 7.86 9.08 5.96
CA ALA A 58 6.81 9.68 5.12
C ALA A 58 5.37 9.41 5.63
N GLY A 59 5.22 8.80 6.82
CA GLY A 59 3.91 8.59 7.46
C GLY A 59 3.18 7.32 7.06
N MET A 60 3.83 6.37 6.37
CA MET A 60 3.22 5.09 5.99
C MET A 60 3.35 3.99 7.05
N GLN A 61 3.97 4.29 8.19
CA GLN A 61 4.21 3.33 9.27
C GLN A 61 2.93 2.60 9.72
N LYS A 62 1.84 3.36 9.95
CA LYS A 62 0.58 2.78 10.41
C LYS A 62 -0.04 1.83 9.39
N VAL A 63 0.03 2.15 8.10
CA VAL A 63 -0.47 1.25 7.04
C VAL A 63 0.30 -0.06 7.06
N ILE A 64 1.62 0.00 7.23
CA ILE A 64 2.46 -1.21 7.30
C ILE A 64 2.12 -2.03 8.54
N HIS A 65 1.95 -1.38 9.71
CA HIS A 65 1.50 -2.02 10.94
C HIS A 65 0.18 -2.76 10.75
N ASP A 66 -0.85 -2.07 10.26
CA ASP A 66 -2.20 -2.62 10.09
C ASP A 66 -2.19 -3.79 9.08
N PHE A 67 -1.38 -3.70 8.01
CA PHE A 67 -1.24 -4.78 7.03
C PHE A 67 -0.57 -6.04 7.61
N ILE A 68 0.35 -5.88 8.55
CA ILE A 68 0.96 -7.03 9.25
C ILE A 68 -0.06 -7.62 10.23
N GLU A 69 -0.76 -6.79 11.01
CA GLU A 69 -1.76 -7.21 12.00
C GLU A 69 -2.93 -7.96 11.35
N GLU A 70 -3.40 -7.49 10.19
CA GLU A 70 -4.51 -8.10 9.43
C GLU A 70 -4.09 -9.30 8.55
N GLY A 71 -2.80 -9.66 8.53
CA GLY A 71 -2.31 -10.80 7.75
C GLY A 71 -2.22 -10.55 6.23
N PHE A 72 -2.21 -9.29 5.81
CA PHE A 72 -1.97 -8.92 4.40
C PHE A 72 -0.50 -9.02 4.01
N ILE A 73 0.40 -9.09 4.99
CA ILE A 73 1.83 -9.35 4.80
C ILE A 73 2.20 -10.60 5.61
N ASP A 74 2.67 -11.65 4.93
CA ASP A 74 3.19 -12.84 5.61
C ASP A 74 4.67 -12.68 5.96
N ILE A 75 5.44 -12.07 5.05
CA ILE A 75 6.89 -11.91 5.18
C ILE A 75 7.29 -10.49 4.78
N LEU A 76 7.74 -9.70 5.75
CA LEU A 76 8.30 -8.38 5.51
C LEU A 76 9.82 -8.48 5.28
N VAL A 77 10.28 -7.97 4.13
CA VAL A 77 11.70 -7.77 3.83
C VAL A 77 11.96 -6.28 3.78
N THR A 78 12.77 -5.76 4.71
CA THR A 78 13.05 -4.32 4.77
C THR A 78 14.51 -4.00 5.05
N THR A 79 14.86 -2.73 4.87
CA THR A 79 16.19 -2.20 5.18
C THR A 79 16.29 -1.83 6.66
N GLY A 80 17.50 -1.88 7.23
CA GLY A 80 17.74 -1.43 8.61
C GLY A 80 17.36 0.04 8.83
N ALA A 81 17.42 0.89 7.80
CA ALA A 81 17.01 2.29 7.91
C ALA A 81 15.52 2.42 8.28
N SER A 82 14.64 1.66 7.63
CA SER A 82 13.20 1.67 7.90
C SER A 82 12.90 1.25 9.35
N LEU A 83 13.61 0.24 9.86
CA LEU A 83 13.49 -0.21 11.26
C LEU A 83 13.99 0.85 12.26
N THR A 84 15.09 1.54 11.96
CA THR A 84 15.59 2.61 12.84
C THR A 84 14.59 3.75 12.95
N HIS A 85 13.96 4.15 11.84
CA HIS A 85 12.90 5.17 11.85
C HIS A 85 11.67 4.72 12.65
N ASP A 86 11.28 3.46 12.52
CA ASP A 86 10.14 2.87 13.22
C ASP A 86 10.35 2.83 14.75
N ILE A 87 11.55 2.44 15.17
CA ILE A 87 11.97 2.45 16.58
C ILE A 87 12.00 3.89 17.11
N ALA A 88 12.51 4.86 16.33
CA ALA A 88 12.55 6.25 16.76
C ALA A 88 11.13 6.81 17.01
N GLU A 89 10.18 6.57 16.10
CA GLU A 89 8.76 6.93 16.29
C GLU A 89 8.17 6.28 17.54
N THR A 90 8.47 5.00 17.76
CA THR A 90 8.02 4.26 18.94
C THR A 90 8.55 4.84 20.26
N LEU A 91 9.77 5.39 20.25
CA LEU A 91 10.39 6.04 21.41
C LEU A 91 9.88 7.47 21.66
N GLY A 92 8.95 7.97 20.83
CA GLY A 92 8.36 9.31 20.97
C GLY A 92 9.12 10.42 20.24
N PHE A 93 10.06 10.08 19.36
CA PHE A 93 10.60 11.03 18.39
C PHE A 93 9.67 11.11 17.19
N HIS A 94 9.56 12.26 16.53
CA HIS A 94 8.71 12.40 15.35
C HIS A 94 9.48 13.00 14.18
N HIS A 95 9.21 12.51 12.98
CA HIS A 95 9.72 13.12 11.76
C HIS A 95 8.97 14.43 11.49
N LEU A 96 9.73 15.50 11.24
CA LEU A 96 9.20 16.82 10.89
C LEU A 96 9.37 17.02 9.38
N GLN A 97 8.40 17.68 8.74
CA GLN A 97 8.47 18.07 7.32
C GLN A 97 9.15 19.42 7.13
#